data_AF-A0A524K197-F1
#
_entry.id   AF-A0A524K197-F1
#
_cell.length_a   1.000
_cell.length_b   1.000
_cell.length_c   1.000
_cell.angle_alpha   90.00
_cell.angle_beta   90.00
_cell.angle_gamma   90.00
#
_symmetry.space_group_name_H-M   'P 1'
#
loop_
_entity.id
_entity.type
_entity.pdbx_description
1 polymer ?
#
loop_
_entity_poly.entity_id
_entity_poly.type
_entity_poly.pdbx_seq_one_letter_code
_entity_poly.pdbx_strand_id
1 'polypeptide(L)'
;MAPRRLLEFTAGRTCAHEALALLGVPSSGVPIGPQREPRWPLGVVGSISHSKDLAVAAVAPVTLLHAIGIDVEPALPLDADLLGRICSPAELARLQSGPDS
;
A
#
# COMPACT_ATOMS: atom_id res chain seq x y z
N MET A 1 8.60 14.99 12.49
CA MET A 1 7.60 14.57 11.48
C MET A 1 6.52 15.64 11.42
N ALA A 2 6.03 16.02 10.24
CA ALA A 2 4.89 16.95 10.15
C ALA A 2 3.60 16.28 10.71
N PRO A 3 2.66 17.02 11.34
CA PRO A 3 1.48 16.44 11.99
C PRO A 3 0.66 15.49 11.10
N ARG A 4 0.50 15.83 9.81
CA ARG A 4 -0.21 14.99 8.83
C ARG A 4 0.45 13.62 8.61
N ARG A 5 1.78 13.59 8.47
CA ARG A 5 2.54 12.35 8.28
C ARG A 5 2.50 11.43 9.49
N LEU A 6 2.31 11.99 10.68
CA LEU A 6 2.12 11.21 11.89
C LEU A 6 0.74 10.53 11.89
N LEU A 7 -0.32 11.25 11.49
CA LEU A 7 -1.66 10.69 11.37
C LEU A 7 -1.72 9.56 10.33
N GLU A 8 -1.18 9.80 9.14
CA GLU A 8 -1.06 8.80 8.06
C GLU A 8 -0.32 7.54 8.55
N PHE A 9 0.83 7.74 9.22
CA PHE A 9 1.60 6.65 9.78
C PHE A 9 0.80 5.85 10.81
N THR A 10 0.17 6.52 11.76
CA THR A 10 -0.62 5.86 12.81
C THR A 10 -1.82 5.11 12.21
N ALA A 11 -2.56 5.73 11.28
CA ALA A 11 -3.70 5.10 10.62
C ALA A 11 -3.29 3.82 9.88
N GLY A 12 -2.22 3.87 9.08
CA GLY A 12 -1.70 2.69 8.39
C GLY A 12 -1.28 1.57 9.33
N ARG A 13 -0.69 1.90 10.49
CA ARG A 13 -0.33 0.90 11.50
C ARG A 13 -1.55 0.31 12.19
N THR A 14 -2.57 1.10 12.50
CA THR A 14 -3.84 0.59 13.03
C THR A 14 -4.45 -0.45 12.09
N CYS A 15 -4.56 -0.14 10.79
CA CYS A 15 -5.05 -1.09 9.80
C CYS A 15 -4.21 -2.37 9.75
N ALA A 16 -2.88 -2.27 9.84
CA ALA A 16 -2.00 -3.42 9.84
C ALA A 16 -2.19 -4.32 11.08
N HIS A 17 -2.40 -3.71 12.25
CA HIS A 17 -2.71 -4.43 13.48
C HIS A 17 -4.05 -5.16 13.40
N GLU A 18 -5.07 -4.50 12.87
CA GLU A 18 -6.40 -5.10 12.65
C GLU A 18 -6.33 -6.27 11.66
N ALA A 19 -5.61 -6.10 10.55
CA ALA A 19 -5.44 -7.14 9.54
C ALA A 19 -4.71 -8.37 10.11
N LEU A 20 -3.67 -8.17 10.94
CA LEU A 20 -2.99 -9.26 11.64
C LEU A 20 -3.89 -9.97 12.65
N ALA A 21 -4.73 -9.21 13.37
CA ALA A 21 -5.70 -9.77 14.32
C ALA A 21 -6.74 -10.63 13.60
N LEU A 22 -7.26 -10.17 12.44
CA LEU A 22 -8.17 -10.95 11.60
C LEU A 22 -7.53 -12.22 11.06
N LEU A 23 -6.21 -12.20 10.79
CA LEU A 23 -5.44 -13.38 10.40
C LEU A 23 -5.14 -14.32 11.59
N GLY A 24 -5.47 -13.94 12.83
CA GLY A 24 -5.18 -14.73 14.03
C GLY A 24 -3.71 -14.67 14.48
N VAL A 25 -2.95 -13.67 14.01
CA VAL A 25 -1.54 -13.48 14.35
C VAL A 25 -1.43 -12.47 15.50
N PRO A 26 -1.08 -12.89 16.73
CA PRO A 26 -0.82 -11.96 17.82
C PRO A 26 0.40 -11.10 17.46
N SER A 27 0.22 -9.78 17.47
CA SER A 27 1.27 -8.83 17.07
C SER A 27 1.53 -7.81 18.17
N SER A 28 2.81 -7.68 18.56
CA SER A 28 3.28 -6.62 19.45
C SER A 28 3.56 -5.30 18.72
N GLY A 29 3.44 -5.28 17.39
CA GLY A 29 3.84 -4.14 16.56
C GLY A 29 4.15 -4.53 15.12
N VAL A 30 4.06 -3.56 14.21
CA VAL A 30 4.67 -3.65 12.87
C VAL A 30 5.75 -2.55 12.76
N PRO A 31 6.99 -2.80 13.22
CA PRO A 31 8.03 -1.78 13.23
C PRO A 31 8.47 -1.36 11.83
N ILE A 32 9.17 -0.23 11.75
CA ILE A 32 9.74 0.29 10.51
C ILE A 32 11.14 -0.30 10.32
N GLY A 33 11.41 -0.86 9.14
CA GLY A 33 12.75 -1.31 8.74
C GLY A 33 13.63 -0.19 8.17
N PRO A 34 14.90 -0.50 7.84
CA PRO A 34 15.88 0.50 7.39
C PRO A 34 15.48 1.23 6.09
N GLN A 35 14.71 0.58 5.21
CA GLN A 35 14.20 1.15 3.96
C GLN A 35 12.76 1.67 4.11
N ARG A 36 12.32 1.90 5.35
CA ARG A 36 10.96 2.32 5.72
C ARG A 36 9.89 1.26 5.49
N GLU A 37 10.27 0.03 5.20
CA GLU A 37 9.38 -1.09 5.00
C GLU A 37 8.70 -1.53 6.31
N PRO A 38 7.42 -1.94 6.28
CA PRO A 38 6.80 -2.65 7.39
C PRO A 38 7.55 -3.96 7.68
N ARG A 39 7.99 -4.15 8.93
CA ARG A 39 8.52 -5.43 9.39
C ARG A 39 7.39 -6.30 9.91
N TRP A 40 6.94 -7.22 9.07
CA TRP A 40 5.88 -8.16 9.41
C TRP A 40 6.36 -9.23 10.40
N PRO A 41 5.45 -9.78 11.23
CA PRO A 41 5.74 -10.96 12.02
C PRO A 41 6.23 -12.13 11.15
N LEU A 42 6.98 -13.05 11.76
CA LEU A 42 7.46 -14.25 11.07
C LEU A 42 6.29 -15.03 10.47
N GLY A 43 6.45 -15.47 9.22
CA GLY A 43 5.42 -16.24 8.51
C GLY A 43 4.32 -15.40 7.87
N VAL A 44 4.41 -14.07 7.92
CA VAL A 44 3.43 -13.15 7.31
C VAL A 44 4.09 -12.28 6.25
N VAL A 45 3.39 -12.09 5.14
CA VAL A 45 3.64 -11.02 4.15
C VAL A 45 2.52 -10.01 4.22
N GLY A 46 2.80 -8.77 3.83
CA GLY A 46 1.77 -7.74 3.77
C GLY A 46 2.23 -6.45 3.15
N SER A 47 1.27 -5.54 3.00
CA SER A 47 1.49 -4.19 2.50
C SER A 47 0.57 -3.21 3.23
N ILE A 48 1.00 -1.96 3.31
CA ILE A 48 0.26 -0.85 3.90
C ILE A 48 0.36 0.29 2.89
N SER A 49 -0.79 0.88 2.55
CA SER A 49 -0.82 2.14 1.81
C SER A 49 -1.81 3.10 2.48
N HIS A 50 -1.57 4.39 2.30
CA HIS A 50 -2.42 5.43 2.84
C HIS A 50 -2.47 6.61 1.88
N SER A 51 -3.64 7.21 1.77
CA SER A 51 -3.84 8.53 1.19
C SER A 51 -4.22 9.51 2.29
N LYS A 52 -4.59 10.73 1.90
CA LYS A 52 -5.03 11.77 2.84
C LYS A 52 -6.22 11.33 3.70
N ASP A 53 -7.15 10.57 3.12
CA ASP A 53 -8.47 10.30 3.70
C ASP A 53 -8.72 8.79 3.94
N LEU A 54 -7.80 7.91 3.53
CA LEU A 54 -7.94 6.46 3.66
C LEU A 54 -6.60 5.79 4.00
N ALA A 55 -6.63 4.82 4.90
CA ALA A 55 -5.51 3.91 5.14
C ALA A 55 -5.98 2.47 4.97
N VAL A 56 -5.13 1.64 4.37
CA VAL A 56 -5.41 0.23 4.11
C VAL A 56 -4.20 -0.62 4.45
N ALA A 57 -4.46 -1.84 4.89
CA ALA A 57 -3.45 -2.87 5.07
C ALA A 57 -3.98 -4.22 4.61
N ALA A 58 -3.11 -5.02 4.00
CA ALA A 58 -3.40 -6.38 3.61
C ALA A 58 -2.27 -7.29 4.09
N VAL A 59 -2.63 -8.45 4.64
CA VAL A 59 -1.68 -9.44 5.15
C VAL A 59 -2.11 -10.83 4.72
N ALA A 60 -1.14 -11.74 4.56
CA ALA A 60 -1.38 -13.15 4.32
C ALA A 60 -0.26 -14.02 4.89
N PRO A 61 -0.52 -15.31 5.14
CA PRO A 61 0.54 -16.28 5.43
C PRO A 61 1.48 -16.42 4.23
N VAL A 62 2.78 -16.55 4.50
CA VAL A 62 3.80 -16.83 3.46
C VAL A 62 3.55 -18.15 2.71
N THR A 63 2.76 -19.05 3.29
CA THR A 63 2.37 -20.32 2.67
C THR A 63 1.29 -20.15 1.59
N LEU A 64 0.60 -19.02 1.56
CA LEU A 64 -0.44 -18.71 0.56
C LEU A 64 0.05 -17.75 -0.52
N LEU A 65 0.80 -16.71 -0.13
CA LEU A 65 1.29 -15.69 -1.06
C LEU A 65 2.76 -15.40 -0.80
N HIS A 66 3.53 -15.23 -1.89
CA HIS A 66 4.94 -14.84 -1.81
C HIS A 66 5.11 -13.37 -1.42
N ALA A 67 4.24 -12.49 -1.94
CA ALA A 67 4.26 -11.06 -1.67
C ALA A 67 2.87 -10.44 -1.91
N ILE A 68 2.61 -9.30 -1.27
CA ILE A 68 1.44 -8.45 -1.49
C ILE A 68 1.94 -7.01 -1.67
N GLY A 69 1.39 -6.31 -2.66
CA GLY A 69 1.53 -4.87 -2.82
C GLY A 69 0.14 -4.26 -2.97
N ILE A 70 -0.20 -3.28 -2.14
CA ILE A 70 -1.41 -2.48 -2.29
C ILE A 70 -1.02 -1.02 -2.37
N ASP A 71 -1.78 -0.26 -3.12
CA ASP A 71 -1.64 1.19 -3.17
C ASP A 71 -3.01 1.85 -3.23
N VAL A 72 -3.14 2.98 -2.53
CA VAL A 72 -4.39 3.76 -2.50
C VAL A 72 -4.09 5.21 -2.81
N GLU A 73 -4.72 5.69 -3.87
CA GLU A 73 -4.63 7.07 -4.31
C GLU A 73 -6.04 7.64 -4.54
N PRO A 74 -6.24 8.95 -4.38
CA PRO A 74 -7.48 9.59 -4.79
C PRO A 74 -7.75 9.33 -6.27
N ALA A 75 -9.00 9.04 -6.62
CA ALA A 75 -9.44 8.86 -8.00
C ALA A 75 -9.56 10.24 -8.71
N LEU A 76 -8.43 10.91 -8.87
CA LEU A 76 -8.30 12.21 -9.51
C LEU A 76 -7.47 12.08 -10.79
N PRO A 77 -7.73 12.90 -11.82
CA PRO A 77 -6.89 12.94 -13.01
C PRO A 77 -5.42 13.23 -12.65
N LEU A 78 -4.51 12.57 -13.34
CA LEU A 78 -3.08 12.86 -13.26
C LEU A 78 -2.71 13.97 -14.25
N ASP A 79 -1.72 14.78 -13.87
CA ASP A 79 -1.15 15.80 -14.77
C ASP A 79 -0.51 15.14 -16.00
N ALA A 80 -0.72 15.72 -17.19
CA ALA A 80 -0.19 15.16 -18.44
C ALA A 80 1.34 15.03 -18.44
N ASP A 81 2.04 16.00 -17.83
CA ASP A 81 3.49 15.96 -17.68
C ASP A 81 3.96 14.83 -16.76
N LEU A 82 3.13 14.45 -15.78
CA LEU A 82 3.43 13.34 -14.88
C LEU A 82 3.24 11.99 -15.60
N LEU A 83 2.19 11.87 -16.41
CA LEU A 83 1.93 10.67 -17.22
C LEU A 83 3.14 10.32 -18.11
N GLY A 84 3.74 11.31 -18.77
CA GLY A 84 4.93 11.10 -19.60
C GLY A 84 6.19 10.66 -18.85
N ARG A 85 6.21 10.79 -17.51
CA ARG A 85 7.34 10.39 -16.65
C ARG A 85 7.15 9.02 -15.99
N ILE A 86 5.89 8.61 -15.75
CA ILE A 86 5.58 7.37 -15.02
C ILE A 86 5.08 6.25 -15.92
N CYS A 87 4.55 6.59 -17.10
CA CYS A 87 4.10 5.63 -18.10
C CYS A 87 5.10 5.55 -19.25
N SER A 88 5.36 4.34 -19.70
CA SER A 88 6.01 4.07 -20.98
C SER A 88 5.10 4.50 -22.15
N PRO A 89 5.66 4.75 -23.34
CA PRO A 89 4.86 5.08 -24.52
C PRO A 89 3.78 4.04 -24.85
N ALA A 90 4.03 2.76 -24.57
CA ALA A 90 3.06 1.69 -24.77
C ALA A 90 1.88 1.76 -23.78
N GLU A 91 2.14 2.09 -22.51
CA GLU A 91 1.09 2.27 -21.51
C GLU A 91 0.21 3.49 -21.83
N LEU A 92 0.81 4.59 -22.28
CA LEU A 92 0.06 5.79 -22.72
C LEU A 92 -0.89 5.48 -23.88
N ALA A 93 -0.43 4.71 -24.87
CA ALA A 93 -1.26 4.31 -26.00
C ALA A 93 -2.47 3.47 -25.55
N ARG A 94 -2.28 2.55 -24.59
CA ARG A 94 -3.37 1.74 -24.01
C ARG A 94 -4.38 2.56 -23.21
N LEU A 95 -3.92 3.58 -22.49
CA LEU A 95 -4.81 4.49 -21.78
C LEU A 95 -5.69 5.31 -22.73
N GLN A 96 -5.20 5.62 -23.94
CA GLN A 96 -5.92 6.37 -24.96
C GLN A 96 -6.95 5.53 -25.73
N SER A 97 -6.73 4.20 -25.87
CA SER A 97 -7.66 3.31 -26.56
C SER A 97 -8.90 2.91 -25.75
N GLY A 98 -8.97 3.31 -24.47
CA GLY A 98 -9.99 2.84 -23.52
C GLY A 98 -9.75 1.38 -23.08
N PRO A 99 -10.47 0.88 -22.07
CA PRO A 99 -10.35 -0.51 -21.66
C PRO A 99 -10.77 -1.43 -22.82
N ASP A 100 -9.92 -2.43 -23.12
CA ASP A 100 -10.28 -3.55 -24.01
C ASP A 100 -11.63 -4.11 -23.53
N SER A 101 -12.66 -4.03 -24.39
CA SER A 101 -14.05 -4.41 -24.07
C SER A 101 -14.22 -5.92 -23.97
#